data_AF-A0A8T4BW34-F1
#
_entry.id   AF-A0A8T4BW34-F1
#
_cell.length_a   1.000
_cell.length_b   1.000
_cell.length_c   1.000
_cell.angle_alpha   90.00
_cell.angle_beta   90.00
_cell.angle_gamma   90.00
#
_symmetry.space_group_name_H-M   'P 1'
#
loop_
_entity.id
_entity.type
_entity.pdbx_description
1 polymer ?
#
loop_
_entity_poly.entity_id
_entity_poly.type
_entity_poly.pdbx_seq_one_letter_code
_entity_poly.pdbx_strand_id
1 'polypeptide(L)'
;MSFLKFLGYNKEKIKIKDFLIFFIIILIPNFLRQINYIVAKHVTGLTTFILSPETQTIYTTGITFSGFIEEMIIGLVFAVLWFKFRKLRWFSYGWIGDAVIDFIYVFTWFSFGLVLFSGLSYWTQFFIREILLGYVILGSYMFYKKVKIWKWSLFASIIGFLLVLIFIVF
;
A
#
# COMPACT_ATOMS: atom_id res chain seq x y z
N MET A 1 -31.16 -9.16 -10.32
CA MET A 1 -30.62 -8.26 -9.26
C MET A 1 -29.60 -7.33 -9.92
N SER A 2 -29.66 -6.01 -9.72
CA SER A 2 -28.71 -5.10 -10.40
C SER A 2 -27.28 -5.23 -9.84
N PHE A 3 -26.27 -5.05 -10.68
CA PHE A 3 -24.86 -5.12 -10.31
C PHE A 3 -24.50 -4.16 -9.16
N LEU A 4 -25.04 -2.93 -9.20
CA LEU A 4 -24.86 -1.94 -8.12
C LEU A 4 -25.44 -2.44 -6.78
N LYS A 5 -26.58 -3.12 -6.80
CA LYS A 5 -27.17 -3.72 -5.58
C LYS A 5 -26.32 -4.89 -5.10
N PHE A 6 -25.75 -5.68 -6.01
CA PHE A 6 -24.82 -6.76 -5.65
C PHE A 6 -23.57 -6.24 -4.94
N LEU A 7 -22.98 -5.13 -5.39
CA LEU A 7 -21.81 -4.50 -4.76
C LEU A 7 -22.13 -3.77 -3.44
N GLY A 8 -23.42 -3.64 -3.08
CA GLY A 8 -23.86 -2.90 -1.91
C GLY A 8 -23.68 -1.39 -2.08
N TYR A 9 -24.11 -0.86 -3.23
CA TYR A 9 -24.03 0.56 -3.55
C TYR A 9 -24.82 1.42 -2.55
N ASN A 10 -24.18 2.44 -1.97
CA ASN A 10 -24.82 3.42 -1.10
C ASN A 10 -25.04 4.76 -1.84
N LYS A 11 -26.32 5.20 -1.89
CA LYS A 11 -26.73 6.46 -2.50
C LYS A 11 -26.51 7.68 -1.61
N GLU A 12 -26.22 7.50 -0.33
CA GLU A 12 -26.06 8.60 0.62
C GLU A 12 -24.99 9.62 0.17
N LYS A 13 -25.26 10.88 0.48
CA LYS A 13 -24.34 11.99 0.25
C LYS A 13 -23.21 11.90 1.27
N ILE A 14 -21.99 11.82 0.78
CA ILE A 14 -20.79 11.72 1.62
C ILE A 14 -20.44 13.11 2.11
N LYS A 15 -20.24 13.28 3.42
CA LYS A 15 -19.70 14.53 3.96
C LYS A 15 -18.24 14.65 3.55
N ILE A 16 -17.86 15.81 2.99
CA ILE A 16 -16.50 16.07 2.50
C ILE A 16 -15.47 15.83 3.61
N LYS A 17 -15.77 16.25 4.84
CA LYS A 17 -14.90 16.03 6.01
C LYS A 17 -14.60 14.53 6.25
N ASP A 18 -15.63 13.69 6.24
CA ASP A 18 -15.46 12.24 6.49
C ASP A 18 -14.68 11.58 5.35
N PHE A 19 -14.90 12.03 4.11
CA PHE A 19 -14.15 11.59 2.94
C PHE A 19 -12.66 11.93 3.06
N LEU A 20 -12.34 13.19 3.36
CA LEU A 20 -10.96 13.65 3.48
C LEU A 20 -10.22 12.97 4.65
N ILE A 21 -10.89 12.81 5.80
CA ILE A 21 -10.30 12.09 6.94
C ILE A 21 -9.98 10.64 6.55
N PHE A 22 -10.93 9.95 5.92
CA PHE A 22 -10.70 8.57 5.48
C PHE A 22 -9.56 8.49 4.45
N PHE A 23 -9.57 9.39 3.45
CA PHE A 23 -8.53 9.47 2.44
C PHE A 23 -7.15 9.63 3.07
N ILE A 24 -6.98 10.57 4.02
CA ILE A 24 -5.72 10.76 4.74
C ILE A 24 -5.33 9.49 5.51
N ILE A 25 -6.27 8.84 6.20
CA ILE A 25 -6.01 7.60 6.95
C ILE A 25 -5.41 6.53 6.04
N ILE A 26 -5.97 6.30 4.84
CA ILE A 26 -5.46 5.26 3.95
C ILE A 26 -4.19 5.69 3.20
N LEU A 27 -3.97 7.00 3.02
CA LEU A 27 -2.86 7.56 2.26
C LEU A 27 -1.53 7.53 3.03
N ILE A 28 -1.54 7.83 4.33
CA ILE A 28 -0.31 7.93 5.16
C ILE A 28 0.62 6.70 5.03
N PRO A 29 0.14 5.44 5.22
CA PRO A 29 1.04 4.29 5.11
C PRO A 29 1.63 4.12 3.71
N ASN A 30 0.89 4.47 2.66
CA ASN A 30 1.37 4.40 1.28
C ASN A 30 2.37 5.52 0.95
N PHE A 31 2.20 6.70 1.52
CA PHE A 31 3.23 7.75 1.46
C PHE A 31 4.51 7.33 2.19
N LEU A 32 4.38 6.69 3.35
CA LEU A 32 5.54 6.14 4.06
C LEU A 32 6.23 5.02 3.26
N ARG A 33 5.50 4.23 2.46
CA ARG A 33 6.10 3.32 1.48
C ARG A 33 6.97 4.06 0.48
N GLN A 34 6.45 5.12 -0.15
CA GLN A 34 7.23 5.92 -1.09
C GLN A 34 8.46 6.55 -0.42
N ILE A 35 8.32 7.07 0.80
CA ILE A 35 9.47 7.58 1.57
C ILE A 35 10.52 6.49 1.83
N ASN A 36 10.10 5.29 2.25
CA ASN A 36 11.02 4.16 2.47
C ASN A 36 11.77 3.80 1.18
N TYR A 37 11.10 3.80 0.03
CA TYR A 37 11.76 3.56 -1.25
C TYR A 37 12.79 4.63 -1.60
N ILE A 38 12.47 5.91 -1.37
CA ILE A 38 13.40 7.02 -1.61
C ILE A 38 14.63 6.88 -0.71
N VAL A 39 14.42 6.67 0.58
CA VAL A 39 15.52 6.57 1.56
C VAL A 39 16.36 5.33 1.27
N ALA A 40 15.76 4.16 1.08
CA ALA A 40 16.50 2.93 0.76
C ALA A 40 17.31 3.08 -0.54
N LYS A 41 16.75 3.70 -1.59
CA LYS A 41 17.48 3.99 -2.83
C LYS A 41 18.64 4.97 -2.57
N HIS A 42 18.43 6.01 -1.77
CA HIS A 42 19.48 6.98 -1.46
C HIS A 42 20.66 6.33 -0.72
N VAL A 43 20.36 5.44 0.24
CA VAL A 43 21.39 4.74 1.04
C VAL A 43 22.12 3.68 0.22
N THR A 44 21.41 2.90 -0.60
CA THR A 44 21.99 1.71 -1.27
C THR A 44 22.34 1.93 -2.74
N GLY A 45 21.82 2.97 -3.38
CA GLY A 45 21.94 3.21 -4.82
C GLY A 45 21.08 2.30 -5.71
N LEU A 46 20.31 1.37 -5.14
CA LEU A 46 19.58 0.34 -5.88
C LEU A 46 18.05 0.50 -5.76
N THR A 47 17.31 -0.12 -6.69
CA THR A 47 15.82 -0.13 -6.71
C THR A 47 15.25 -1.54 -6.84
N THR A 48 16.07 -2.57 -6.69
CA THR A 48 15.70 -3.98 -6.90
C THR A 48 14.67 -4.52 -5.90
N PHE A 49 14.43 -3.79 -4.81
CA PHE A 49 13.39 -4.12 -3.82
C PHE A 49 11.96 -3.71 -4.27
N ILE A 50 11.86 -2.81 -5.26
CA ILE A 50 10.59 -2.36 -5.83
C ILE A 50 10.15 -3.38 -6.88
N LEU A 51 9.00 -4.03 -6.70
CA LEU A 51 8.45 -4.99 -7.67
C LEU A 51 7.36 -4.39 -8.55
N SER A 52 6.66 -3.32 -8.18
CA SER A 52 5.75 -2.64 -9.11
C SER A 52 6.56 -2.11 -10.31
N PRO A 53 6.23 -2.52 -11.55
CA PRO A 53 6.96 -2.07 -12.74
C PRO A 53 6.88 -0.54 -12.93
N GLU A 54 5.70 0.02 -12.65
CA GLU A 54 5.41 1.44 -12.74
C GLU A 54 6.26 2.21 -11.73
N THR A 55 6.23 1.78 -10.47
CA THR A 55 7.02 2.39 -9.40
C THR A 55 8.50 2.25 -9.68
N GLN A 56 8.97 1.09 -10.14
CA GLN A 56 10.38 0.90 -10.47
C GLN A 56 10.83 1.88 -11.57
N THR A 57 9.99 2.08 -12.59
CA THR A 57 10.24 3.03 -13.70
C THR A 57 10.30 4.47 -13.20
N ILE A 58 9.39 4.88 -12.31
CA ILE A 58 9.38 6.21 -11.69
C ILE A 58 10.72 6.50 -11.01
N TYR A 59 11.23 5.53 -10.26
CA TYR A 59 12.44 5.69 -9.48
C TYR A 59 13.70 5.59 -10.33
N THR A 60 13.73 4.77 -11.39
CA THR A 60 14.89 4.70 -12.29
C THR A 60 15.02 5.93 -13.19
N THR A 61 13.90 6.55 -13.57
CA THR A 61 13.87 7.78 -14.39
C THR A 61 14.11 9.07 -13.60
N GLY A 62 14.14 9.00 -12.26
CA GLY A 62 14.42 10.15 -11.38
C GLY A 62 13.21 11.06 -11.10
N ILE A 63 12.00 10.68 -11.55
CA ILE A 63 10.77 11.47 -11.35
C ILE A 63 10.08 11.03 -10.05
N THR A 64 10.80 10.93 -8.94
CA THR A 64 10.31 10.30 -7.68
C THR A 64 9.01 10.88 -7.13
N PHE A 65 8.73 12.17 -7.39
CA PHE A 65 7.47 12.81 -6.96
C PHE A 65 6.22 12.19 -7.60
N SER A 66 6.31 11.61 -8.80
CA SER A 66 5.15 11.00 -9.46
C SER A 66 4.62 9.78 -8.70
N GLY A 67 5.46 9.08 -7.93
CA GLY A 67 5.02 7.99 -7.07
C GLY A 67 4.02 8.46 -6.00
N PHE A 68 4.23 9.64 -5.40
CA PHE A 68 3.26 10.20 -4.46
C PHE A 68 1.94 10.58 -5.13
N ILE A 69 1.99 11.12 -6.35
CA ILE A 69 0.79 11.45 -7.13
C ILE A 69 -0.01 10.19 -7.44
N GLU A 70 0.67 9.12 -7.84
CA GLU A 70 0.05 7.81 -8.09
C GLU A 70 -0.70 7.31 -6.85
N GLU A 71 -0.06 7.32 -5.67
CA GLU A 71 -0.71 6.93 -4.41
C GLU A 71 -1.91 7.82 -4.06
N MET A 72 -1.85 9.12 -4.38
CA MET A 72 -2.99 10.02 -4.18
C MET A 72 -4.17 9.64 -5.07
N ILE A 73 -3.92 9.36 -6.36
CA ILE A 73 -4.96 8.96 -7.31
C ILE A 73 -5.59 7.64 -6.87
N ILE A 74 -4.78 6.64 -6.55
CA ILE A 74 -5.24 5.32 -6.09
C ILE A 74 -6.01 5.45 -4.76
N GLY A 75 -5.50 6.26 -3.83
CA GLY A 75 -6.17 6.54 -2.56
C GLY A 75 -7.54 7.19 -2.73
N LEU A 76 -7.70 8.11 -3.69
CA LEU A 76 -8.98 8.72 -4.01
C LEU A 76 -9.97 7.67 -4.54
N VAL A 77 -9.51 6.76 -5.41
CA VAL A 77 -10.32 5.64 -5.91
C VAL A 77 -10.77 4.76 -4.73
N PHE A 78 -9.87 4.38 -3.83
CA PHE A 78 -10.25 3.57 -2.66
C PHE A 78 -11.14 4.30 -1.67
N ALA A 79 -11.00 5.61 -1.50
CA ALA A 79 -11.93 6.41 -0.70
C ALA A 79 -13.33 6.40 -1.31
N VAL A 80 -13.46 6.57 -2.62
CA VAL A 80 -14.75 6.46 -3.32
C VAL A 80 -15.34 5.06 -3.14
N LEU A 81 -14.54 4.01 -3.36
CA LEU A 81 -14.99 2.63 -3.19
C LEU A 81 -15.48 2.35 -1.77
N TRP A 82 -14.79 2.87 -0.77
CA TRP A 82 -15.14 2.68 0.64
C TRP A 82 -16.56 3.19 0.96
N PHE A 83 -16.84 4.44 0.56
CA PHE A 83 -18.12 5.07 0.87
C PHE A 83 -19.24 4.59 -0.04
N LYS A 84 -18.95 4.30 -1.32
CA LYS A 84 -19.98 3.92 -2.29
C LYS A 84 -20.28 2.43 -2.33
N PHE A 85 -19.35 1.54 -2.03
CA PHE A 85 -19.54 0.10 -2.23
C PHE A 85 -19.12 -0.71 -1.00
N ARG A 86 -20.11 -1.12 -0.20
CA ARG A 86 -19.84 -1.83 1.07
C ARG A 86 -19.00 -3.09 0.89
N LYS A 87 -19.23 -3.85 -0.19
CA LYS A 87 -18.48 -5.08 -0.46
C LYS A 87 -17.08 -4.84 -1.00
N LEU A 88 -16.73 -3.64 -1.45
CA LEU A 88 -15.40 -3.32 -1.98
C LEU A 88 -14.51 -2.64 -0.92
N ARG A 89 -15.00 -2.47 0.31
CA ARG A 89 -14.23 -1.88 1.41
C ARG A 89 -12.98 -2.66 1.78
N TRP A 90 -12.94 -3.96 1.51
CA TRP A 90 -11.76 -4.79 1.76
C TRP A 90 -10.54 -4.35 0.92
N PHE A 91 -10.75 -3.72 -0.24
CA PHE A 91 -9.65 -3.17 -1.04
C PHE A 91 -8.85 -2.11 -0.27
N SER A 92 -9.50 -1.28 0.54
CA SER A 92 -8.78 -0.29 1.36
C SER A 92 -7.93 -0.95 2.45
N TYR A 93 -8.35 -2.11 2.98
CA TYR A 93 -7.52 -2.89 3.90
C TYR A 93 -6.36 -3.55 3.18
N GLY A 94 -6.61 -4.09 1.99
CA GLY A 94 -5.59 -4.68 1.13
C GLY A 94 -4.52 -3.69 0.72
N TRP A 95 -4.91 -2.46 0.38
CA TRP A 95 -3.97 -1.41 0.01
C TRP A 95 -3.07 -0.95 1.17
N ILE A 96 -3.60 -0.85 2.39
CA ILE A 96 -2.75 -0.65 3.58
C ILE A 96 -1.85 -1.87 3.81
N GLY A 97 -2.39 -3.08 3.56
CA GLY A 97 -1.64 -4.32 3.69
C GLY A 97 -0.48 -4.44 2.71
N ASP A 98 -0.68 -3.99 1.48
CA ASP A 98 0.35 -3.92 0.44
C ASP A 98 1.57 -3.10 0.92
N ALA A 99 1.33 -1.91 1.48
CA ALA A 99 2.39 -1.12 2.10
C ALA A 99 3.13 -1.86 3.22
N VAL A 100 2.43 -2.64 4.06
CA VAL A 100 3.05 -3.45 5.12
C VAL A 100 3.94 -4.55 4.56
N ILE A 101 3.46 -5.26 3.54
CA ILE A 101 4.26 -6.30 2.86
C ILE A 101 5.50 -5.68 2.24
N ASP A 102 5.39 -4.50 1.61
CA ASP A 102 6.53 -3.77 1.07
C ASP A 102 7.51 -3.35 2.16
N PHE A 103 7.07 -2.84 3.31
CA PHE A 103 7.97 -2.53 4.43
C PHE A 103 8.79 -3.74 4.86
N ILE A 104 8.14 -4.90 5.02
CA ILE A 104 8.83 -6.14 5.38
C ILE A 104 9.85 -6.50 4.30
N TYR A 105 9.47 -6.39 3.03
CA TYR A 105 10.34 -6.73 1.92
C TYR A 105 11.59 -5.85 1.88
N VAL A 106 11.41 -4.52 1.90
CA VAL A 106 12.51 -3.56 1.88
C VAL A 106 13.41 -3.78 3.09
N PHE A 107 12.84 -4.01 4.27
CA PHE A 107 13.61 -4.31 5.48
C PHE A 107 14.45 -5.58 5.31
N THR A 108 13.84 -6.69 4.88
CA THR A 108 14.56 -7.98 4.71
C THR A 108 15.66 -7.89 3.65
N TRP A 109 15.42 -7.15 2.57
CA TRP A 109 16.41 -6.90 1.54
C TRP A 109 17.56 -6.04 2.07
N PHE A 110 17.25 -4.95 2.78
CA PHE A 110 18.26 -4.05 3.33
C PHE A 110 19.13 -4.73 4.39
N SER A 111 18.52 -5.42 5.35
CA SER A 111 19.25 -6.01 6.49
C SER A 111 20.04 -7.27 6.14
N PHE A 112 19.57 -8.06 5.18
CA PHE A 112 20.16 -9.39 4.91
C PHE A 112 20.61 -9.58 3.46
N GLY A 113 20.40 -8.60 2.58
CA GLY A 113 20.60 -8.78 1.13
C GLY A 113 19.64 -9.78 0.50
N LEU A 114 18.59 -10.20 1.23
CA LEU A 114 17.68 -11.25 0.81
C LEU A 114 16.62 -10.68 -0.14
N VAL A 115 16.71 -11.07 -1.41
CA VAL A 115 15.58 -10.96 -2.33
C VAL A 115 14.68 -12.17 -2.06
N LEU A 116 13.62 -11.96 -1.28
CA LEU A 116 12.60 -12.99 -1.09
C LEU A 116 12.10 -13.43 -2.48
N PHE A 117 11.74 -14.71 -2.62
CA PHE A 117 11.26 -15.29 -3.89
C PHE A 117 12.22 -15.18 -5.10
N SER A 118 13.53 -15.05 -4.89
CA SER A 118 14.56 -14.91 -5.96
C SER A 118 14.57 -16.03 -7.01
N GLY A 119 13.96 -17.18 -6.75
CA GLY A 119 13.79 -18.28 -7.71
C GLY A 119 12.52 -18.20 -8.58
N LEU A 120 11.65 -17.22 -8.37
CA LEU A 120 10.41 -17.04 -9.12
C LEU A 120 10.56 -15.98 -10.22
N SER A 121 9.75 -16.08 -11.27
CA SER A 121 9.68 -15.02 -12.29
C SER A 121 9.18 -13.71 -11.69
N TYR A 122 9.61 -12.58 -12.27
CA TYR A 122 9.22 -11.25 -11.82
C TYR A 122 7.69 -11.08 -11.66
N TRP A 123 6.91 -11.49 -12.67
CA TRP A 123 5.44 -11.44 -12.62
C TRP A 123 4.83 -12.30 -11.51
N THR A 124 5.43 -13.45 -11.25
CA THR A 124 5.02 -14.32 -10.14
C THR A 124 5.30 -13.66 -8.79
N GLN A 125 6.46 -13.02 -8.63
CA GLN A 125 6.80 -12.29 -7.40
C GLN A 125 5.83 -11.12 -7.17
N PHE A 126 5.57 -10.32 -8.21
CA PHE A 126 4.60 -9.23 -8.18
C PHE A 126 3.21 -9.72 -7.76
N PHE A 127 2.69 -10.76 -8.43
CA PHE A 127 1.37 -11.33 -8.12
C PHE A 127 1.29 -11.83 -6.68
N ILE A 128 2.33 -12.54 -6.21
CA ILE A 128 2.35 -13.05 -4.83
C ILE A 128 2.36 -11.89 -3.84
N ARG A 129 3.22 -10.90 -4.05
CA ARG A 129 3.46 -9.84 -3.07
C ARG A 129 2.28 -8.88 -2.98
N GLU A 130 1.90 -8.30 -4.11
CA GLU A 130 0.89 -7.25 -4.13
C GLU A 130 -0.51 -7.86 -4.04
N ILE A 131 -0.84 -8.77 -4.96
CA ILE A 131 -2.21 -9.29 -5.08
C ILE A 131 -2.52 -10.33 -4.01
N LEU A 132 -1.72 -11.39 -3.91
CA LEU A 132 -2.04 -12.52 -3.02
C LEU A 132 -1.83 -12.15 -1.55
N LEU A 133 -0.64 -11.68 -1.16
CA LEU A 133 -0.32 -11.36 0.23
C LEU A 133 -1.03 -10.08 0.69
N GLY A 134 -0.86 -8.97 -0.04
CA GLY A 134 -1.44 -7.68 0.31
C GLY A 134 -2.97 -7.70 0.30
N TYR A 135 -3.57 -7.96 -0.87
CA TYR A 135 -5.03 -7.87 -1.05
C TYR A 135 -5.79 -9.12 -0.58
N VAL A 136 -5.46 -10.30 -1.12
CA VAL A 136 -6.27 -11.51 -0.92
C VAL A 136 -6.14 -12.04 0.50
N ILE A 137 -4.93 -12.12 1.05
CA ILE A 137 -4.69 -12.67 2.39
C ILE A 137 -4.89 -11.58 3.43
N LEU A 138 -4.02 -10.57 3.46
CA LEU A 138 -3.98 -9.59 4.55
C LEU A 138 -5.22 -8.68 4.51
N GLY A 139 -5.57 -8.14 3.34
CA GLY A 139 -6.76 -7.30 3.15
C GLY A 139 -8.06 -8.01 3.55
N SER A 140 -8.30 -9.21 3.02
CA SER A 140 -9.50 -9.99 3.36
C SER A 140 -9.52 -10.40 4.82
N TYR A 141 -8.38 -10.80 5.39
CA TYR A 141 -8.28 -11.19 6.80
C TYR A 141 -8.64 -10.02 7.72
N MET A 142 -8.05 -8.84 7.51
CA MET A 142 -8.30 -7.66 8.33
C MET A 142 -9.74 -7.15 8.20
N PHE A 143 -10.30 -7.22 6.98
CA PHE A 143 -11.71 -6.92 6.74
C PHE A 143 -12.63 -7.92 7.45
N TYR A 144 -12.36 -9.22 7.34
CA TYR A 144 -13.12 -10.29 7.99
C TYR A 144 -13.10 -10.17 9.51
N LYS A 145 -11.92 -9.86 10.09
CA LYS A 145 -11.74 -9.60 11.52
C LYS A 145 -12.33 -8.27 12.00
N LYS A 146 -12.89 -7.47 11.08
CA LYS A 146 -13.50 -6.15 11.38
C LYS A 146 -12.55 -5.22 12.14
N VAL A 147 -11.25 -5.30 11.84
CA VAL A 147 -10.27 -4.40 12.44
C VAL A 147 -10.65 -2.97 12.06
N LYS A 148 -10.58 -2.02 12.98
CA LYS A 148 -10.86 -0.62 12.65
C LYS A 148 -9.76 -0.13 11.70
N ILE A 149 -10.14 0.32 10.50
CA ILE A 149 -9.16 0.70 9.46
C ILE A 149 -8.15 1.75 9.92
N TRP A 150 -8.55 2.70 10.78
CA TRP A 150 -7.61 3.68 11.34
C TRP A 150 -6.54 3.05 12.24
N LYS A 151 -6.88 1.97 12.96
CA LYS A 151 -5.90 1.22 13.76
C LYS A 151 -4.92 0.47 12.84
N TRP A 152 -5.43 -0.08 11.75
CA TRP A 152 -4.61 -0.78 10.77
C TRP A 152 -3.64 0.17 10.07
N SER A 153 -4.15 1.33 9.63
CA SER A 153 -3.33 2.41 9.08
C SER A 153 -2.28 2.90 10.09
N LEU A 154 -2.66 3.14 11.35
CA LEU A 154 -1.73 3.57 12.39
C LEU A 154 -0.61 2.55 12.59
N PHE A 155 -0.96 1.26 12.69
CA PHE A 155 0.02 0.17 12.80
C PHE A 155 0.98 0.15 11.62
N ALA A 156 0.47 0.18 10.39
CA ALA A 156 1.29 0.22 9.18
C ALA A 156 2.19 1.46 9.15
N SER A 157 1.68 2.61 9.57
CA SER A 157 2.42 3.87 9.62
C SER A 157 3.56 3.83 10.64
N ILE A 158 3.33 3.22 11.81
CA ILE A 158 4.38 3.02 12.82
C ILE A 158 5.50 2.14 12.26
N ILE A 159 5.16 1.04 11.58
CA ILE A 159 6.17 0.17 10.94
C ILE A 159 6.96 0.95 9.89
N GLY A 160 6.27 1.65 8.98
CA GLY A 160 6.92 2.42 7.93
C GLY A 160 7.83 3.51 8.48
N PHE A 161 7.43 4.19 9.54
CA PHE A 161 8.26 5.20 10.21
C PHE A 161 9.49 4.60 10.90
N LEU A 162 9.33 3.49 11.62
CA LEU A 162 10.46 2.78 12.23
C LEU A 162 11.48 2.32 11.19
N LEU A 163 11.02 1.86 10.03
CA LEU A 163 11.90 1.45 8.94
C LEU A 163 12.70 2.62 8.37
N VAL A 164 12.08 3.79 8.19
CA VAL A 164 12.79 5.02 7.80
C VAL A 164 13.88 5.37 8.82
N LEU A 165 13.58 5.29 10.12
CA LEU A 165 14.59 5.55 11.15
C LEU A 165 15.76 4.56 11.08
N ILE A 166 15.51 3.29 10.80
CA ILE A 166 16.56 2.28 10.62
C ILE A 166 17.49 2.68 9.47
N PHE A 167 16.95 3.07 8.31
CA PHE A 167 17.78 3.48 7.16
C PHE A 167 18.55 4.79 7.36
N ILE A 168 18.08 5.68 8.25
CA ILE A 168 18.81 6.92 8.54
C ILE A 168 19.99 6.66 9.49
N VAL A 169 19.87 5.66 10.36
CA VAL A 169 20.88 5.34 11.39
C VAL A 169 21.98 4.42 10.86
N PHE A 170 21.64 3.49 9.96
CA PHE A 170 22.54 2.47 9.42
C PHE A 170 22.79 2.69 7.92
#